data_AF-D8Q2R4-F1
#
_entry.id   AF-D8Q2R4-F1
#
_cell.length_a   1.000
_cell.length_b   1.000
_cell.length_c   1.000
_cell.angle_alpha   90.00
_cell.angle_beta   90.00
_cell.angle_gamma   90.00
#
_symmetry.space_group_name_H-M   'P 1'
#
loop_
_entity.id
_entity.type
_entity.pdbx_description
1 polymer ?
#
loop_
_entity_poly.entity_id
_entity_poly.type
_entity_poly.pdbx_seq_one_letter_code
_entity_poly.pdbx_strand_id
1 'polypeptide(L)'
;PGDVPNAVRYLLLATKDLQEVLAQWAVGAATDTQVSDAYVRVGTDFNLAVHAFTYHNIDLSDIHHVPGELRTVLERCLAEDPSPETLARHMPNVRAVIYRLLQGLQRRQGAW
;
A
#
# COMPACT_ATOMS: atom_id res chain seq x y z
N PRO A 1 -11.85 14.45 -13.52
CA PRO A 1 -11.15 14.75 -12.24
C PRO A 1 -12.09 14.33 -11.11
N GLY A 2 -11.60 13.60 -10.10
CA GLY A 2 -12.46 13.10 -9.00
C GLY A 2 -13.06 11.70 -9.20
N ASP A 3 -12.49 10.86 -10.08
CA ASP A 3 -12.95 9.48 -10.23
C ASP A 3 -12.40 8.58 -9.10
N VAL A 4 -13.11 8.60 -7.99
CA VAL A 4 -12.86 7.77 -6.81
C VAL A 4 -12.79 6.27 -7.16
N PRO A 5 -13.72 5.67 -7.92
CA PRO A 5 -13.67 4.23 -8.17
C PRO A 5 -12.43 3.79 -8.96
N ASN A 6 -11.99 4.55 -9.98
CA ASN A 6 -10.74 4.25 -10.67
C ASN A 6 -9.53 4.44 -9.75
N ALA A 7 -9.46 5.54 -9.00
CA ALA A 7 -8.34 5.79 -8.09
C ALA A 7 -8.20 4.68 -7.03
N VAL A 8 -9.33 4.22 -6.46
CA VAL A 8 -9.33 3.07 -5.55
C VAL A 8 -8.91 1.80 -6.28
N ARG A 9 -9.40 1.55 -7.50
CA ARG A 9 -9.00 0.38 -8.28
C ARG A 9 -7.50 0.34 -8.54
N TYR A 10 -6.89 1.46 -8.93
CA TYR A 10 -5.44 1.54 -9.15
C TYR A 10 -4.66 1.30 -7.86
N LEU A 11 -5.10 1.90 -6.75
CA LEU A 11 -4.50 1.69 -5.44
C LEU A 11 -4.56 0.21 -4.99
N LEU A 12 -5.69 -0.46 -5.21
CA LEU A 12 -5.84 -1.90 -4.94
C LEU A 12 -4.86 -2.74 -5.76
N LEU A 13 -4.71 -2.42 -7.05
CA LEU A 13 -3.79 -3.11 -7.95
C LEU A 13 -2.34 -2.90 -7.53
N ALA A 14 -1.93 -1.66 -7.25
CA ALA A 14 -0.58 -1.34 -6.79
C ALA A 14 -0.26 -2.02 -5.45
N THR A 15 -1.25 -2.10 -4.56
CA THR A 15 -1.07 -2.76 -3.25
C THR A 15 -0.87 -4.27 -3.41
N LYS A 16 -1.61 -4.89 -4.33
CA LYS A 16 -1.44 -6.31 -4.65
C LYS A 16 -0.08 -6.57 -5.31
N ASP A 17 0.31 -5.71 -6.25
CA ASP A 17 1.62 -5.76 -6.92
C ASP A 17 2.77 -5.69 -5.91
N LEU A 18 2.70 -4.78 -4.94
CA LEU A 18 3.68 -4.71 -3.84
C LEU A 18 3.78 -6.02 -3.06
N GLN A 19 2.66 -6.66 -2.73
CA GLN A 19 2.67 -7.96 -2.02
C GLN A 19 3.29 -9.08 -2.86
N GLU A 20 3.06 -9.05 -4.18
CA GLU A 20 3.62 -10.01 -5.12
C GLU A 20 5.13 -9.84 -5.27
N VAL A 21 5.59 -8.60 -5.45
CA VAL A 21 7.02 -8.26 -5.53
C VAL A 21 7.74 -8.59 -4.22
N LEU A 22 7.11 -8.35 -3.06
CA LEU A 22 7.64 -8.79 -1.75
C LEU A 22 7.78 -10.31 -1.66
N ALA A 23 6.80 -11.07 -2.17
CA ALA A 23 6.88 -12.53 -2.21
C ALA A 23 8.01 -13.02 -3.11
N GLN A 24 8.23 -12.35 -4.25
CA GLN A 24 9.36 -12.61 -5.14
C GLN A 24 10.70 -12.24 -4.49
N TRP A 25 10.77 -11.11 -3.80
CA TRP A 25 11.98 -10.67 -3.08
C TRP A 25 12.40 -11.71 -2.03
N ALA A 26 11.44 -12.26 -1.28
CA ALA A 26 11.71 -13.26 -0.25
C ALA A 26 12.27 -14.60 -0.77
N VAL A 27 12.16 -14.88 -2.07
CA VAL A 27 12.76 -16.05 -2.72
C VAL A 27 13.94 -15.68 -3.63
N GLY A 28 14.43 -14.43 -3.55
CA GLY A 28 15.52 -13.92 -4.37
C GLY A 28 15.16 -13.67 -5.84
N ALA A 29 13.87 -13.65 -6.18
CA ALA A 29 13.37 -13.41 -7.54
C ALA A 29 13.07 -11.93 -7.84
N ALA A 30 13.14 -11.06 -6.83
CA ALA A 30 13.05 -9.61 -6.98
C ALA A 30 14.08 -8.89 -6.11
N THR A 31 14.40 -7.65 -6.48
CA THR A 31 15.37 -6.80 -5.80
C THR A 31 14.69 -5.77 -4.91
N ASP A 32 15.45 -5.20 -3.98
CA ASP A 32 15.01 -4.14 -3.05
C ASP A 32 14.50 -2.92 -3.81
N THR A 33 15.12 -2.63 -4.96
CA THR A 33 14.71 -1.58 -5.90
C THR A 33 13.31 -1.84 -6.47
N GLN A 34 13.00 -3.09 -6.84
CA GLN A 34 11.67 -3.44 -7.36
C GLN A 34 10.61 -3.30 -6.28
N VAL A 35 10.90 -3.72 -5.03
CA VAL A 35 9.99 -3.53 -3.89
C VAL A 35 9.77 -2.02 -3.63
N SER A 36 10.83 -1.22 -3.73
CA SER A 36 10.77 0.22 -3.55
C SER A 36 9.95 0.92 -4.64
N ASP A 37 10.10 0.51 -5.90
CA ASP A 37 9.31 1.02 -7.04
C ASP A 37 7.81 0.73 -6.85
N ALA A 38 7.47 -0.51 -6.47
CA ALA A 38 6.10 -0.90 -6.16
C ALA A 38 5.52 -0.05 -5.00
N TYR A 39 6.32 0.25 -3.97
CA TYR A 39 5.90 1.14 -2.88
C TYR A 39 5.66 2.58 -3.35
N VAL A 40 6.54 3.13 -4.19
CA VAL A 40 6.36 4.49 -4.78
C VAL A 40 5.06 4.55 -5.58
N ARG A 41 4.75 3.49 -6.33
CA ARG A 41 3.48 3.37 -7.05
C ARG A 41 2.28 3.37 -6.12
N VAL A 42 2.30 2.58 -5.04
CA VAL A 42 1.25 2.61 -4.01
C VAL A 42 1.07 4.01 -3.43
N GLY A 43 2.15 4.73 -3.12
CA GLY A 43 2.08 6.11 -2.63
C GLY A 43 1.49 7.09 -3.64
N THR A 44 1.81 6.91 -4.92
CA THR A 44 1.27 7.73 -6.02
C THR A 44 -0.23 7.50 -6.20
N ASP A 45 -0.66 6.23 -6.30
CA ASP A 45 -2.07 5.87 -6.42
C ASP A 45 -2.87 6.24 -5.17
N PHE A 46 -2.24 6.18 -3.98
CA PHE A 46 -2.84 6.64 -2.74
C PHE A 46 -3.10 8.14 -2.78
N ASN A 47 -2.14 8.93 -3.23
CA ASN A 47 -2.30 10.38 -3.37
C ASN A 47 -3.41 10.72 -4.38
N LEU A 48 -3.48 10.01 -5.51
CA LEU A 48 -4.57 10.15 -6.47
C LEU A 48 -5.94 9.85 -5.85
N ALA A 49 -6.04 8.79 -5.04
CA ALA A 49 -7.25 8.48 -4.29
C ALA A 49 -7.57 9.62 -3.32
N VAL A 50 -6.59 10.08 -2.52
CA VAL A 50 -6.78 11.17 -1.56
C VAL A 50 -7.31 12.43 -2.24
N HIS A 51 -6.71 12.84 -3.36
CA HIS A 51 -7.18 13.96 -4.17
C HIS A 51 -8.60 13.74 -4.70
N ALA A 52 -8.93 12.53 -5.17
CA ALA A 52 -10.26 12.22 -5.67
C ALA A 52 -11.33 12.33 -4.58
N PHE A 53 -11.08 11.82 -3.37
CA PHE A 53 -12.00 11.96 -2.24
C PHE A 53 -12.05 13.39 -1.68
N THR A 54 -10.94 14.13 -1.74
CA THR A 54 -10.87 15.54 -1.27
C THR A 54 -11.68 16.47 -2.17
N TYR A 55 -11.67 16.24 -3.50
CA TYR A 55 -12.53 16.94 -4.47
C TYR A 55 -14.03 16.92 -4.11
N HIS A 56 -14.35 15.94 -3.31
CA HIS A 56 -15.64 15.42 -2.95
C HIS A 56 -15.93 15.80 -1.47
N ASN A 57 -15.02 16.51 -0.81
CA ASN A 57 -15.14 16.98 0.56
C ASN A 57 -15.13 15.86 1.62
N ILE A 58 -14.60 14.68 1.28
CA ILE A 58 -14.33 13.62 2.25
C ILE A 58 -12.89 13.70 2.75
N ASP A 59 -12.77 13.75 4.07
CA ASP A 59 -11.49 13.73 4.77
C ASP A 59 -10.86 12.33 4.78
N LEU A 60 -9.55 12.26 4.50
CA LEU A 60 -8.74 11.04 4.60
C LEU A 60 -7.61 11.13 5.61
N SER A 61 -7.69 12.07 6.55
CA SER A 61 -6.66 12.27 7.58
C SER A 61 -6.40 10.99 8.39
N ASP A 62 -7.44 10.19 8.67
CA ASP A 62 -7.31 8.89 9.33
C ASP A 62 -6.46 7.86 8.58
N ILE A 63 -6.25 8.00 7.27
CA ILE A 63 -5.42 7.05 6.51
C ILE A 63 -4.16 7.69 5.92
N HIS A 64 -3.92 8.99 6.12
CA HIS A 64 -2.71 9.67 5.66
C HIS A 64 -1.41 9.09 6.22
N HIS A 65 -1.47 8.43 7.38
CA HIS A 65 -0.30 7.79 7.99
C HIS A 65 0.04 6.42 7.36
N VAL A 66 -0.89 5.82 6.60
CA VAL A 66 -0.73 4.47 6.02
C VAL A 66 0.52 4.32 5.15
N PRO A 67 0.85 5.23 4.22
CA PRO A 67 2.08 5.13 3.42
C PRO A 67 3.34 5.15 4.28
N GLY A 68 3.36 5.98 5.34
CA GLY A 68 4.49 6.07 6.26
C GLY A 68 4.68 4.80 7.09
N GLU A 69 3.59 4.19 7.54
CA GLU A 69 3.63 2.89 8.23
C GLU A 69 4.13 1.79 7.28
N LEU A 70 3.61 1.76 6.05
CA LEU A 70 4.03 0.80 5.02
C LEU A 70 5.52 0.93 4.75
N ARG A 71 6.02 2.16 4.57
CA ARG A 71 7.44 2.45 4.41
C ARG A 71 8.27 1.90 5.56
N THR A 72 7.85 2.15 6.80
CA THR A 72 8.58 1.69 7.99
C THR A 72 8.68 0.17 8.03
N VAL A 73 7.60 -0.54 7.67
CA VAL A 73 7.59 -2.00 7.60
C VAL A 73 8.50 -2.51 6.47
N LEU A 74 8.44 -1.88 5.30
CA LEU A 74 9.29 -2.23 4.16
C LEU A 74 10.77 -1.97 4.45
N GLU A 75 11.12 -0.81 5.03
CA GLU A 75 12.50 -0.48 5.40
C GLU A 75 13.06 -1.50 6.40
N ARG A 76 12.25 -1.98 7.36
CA ARG A 76 12.66 -3.06 8.27
C ARG A 76 12.81 -4.41 7.57
N CYS A 77 11.90 -4.73 6.64
CA CYS A 77 11.94 -5.98 5.89
C CYS A 77 13.16 -6.04 4.97
N LEU A 78 13.42 -4.96 4.22
CA LEU A 78 14.54 -4.83 3.29
C LEU A 78 15.89 -4.63 3.98
N ALA A 79 15.91 -4.29 5.28
CA ALA A 79 17.13 -4.26 6.08
C ALA A 79 17.61 -5.65 6.51
N GLU A 80 16.73 -6.66 6.43
CA GLU A 80 17.05 -8.07 6.68
C GLU A 80 17.33 -8.81 5.35
N ASP A 81 17.94 -10.00 5.43
CA ASP A 81 18.21 -10.82 4.26
C ASP A 81 16.90 -11.33 3.61
N PRO A 82 16.80 -11.32 2.26
CA PRO A 82 15.65 -11.84 1.52
C PRO A 82 15.44 -13.33 1.80
N SER A 83 14.46 -13.61 2.67
CA SER A 83 14.12 -14.97 3.08
C SER A 83 12.61 -15.11 3.34
N PRO A 84 12.02 -16.30 3.12
CA PRO A 84 10.61 -16.53 3.38
C PRO A 84 10.26 -16.37 4.87
N GLU A 85 11.21 -16.63 5.78
CA GLU A 85 11.06 -16.40 7.21
C GLU A 85 10.98 -14.91 7.57
N THR A 86 11.86 -14.09 6.98
CA THR A 86 11.82 -12.63 7.09
C THR A 86 10.48 -12.09 6.62
N LEU A 87 10.03 -12.52 5.43
CA LEU A 87 8.74 -12.11 4.89
C LEU A 87 7.59 -12.54 5.79
N ALA A 88 7.57 -13.78 6.28
CA ALA A 88 6.52 -14.27 7.17
C ALA A 88 6.42 -13.45 8.48
N ARG A 89 7.55 -12.94 8.99
CA ARG A 89 7.59 -12.06 10.17
C ARG A 89 6.98 -10.68 9.90
N HIS A 90 7.21 -10.10 8.71
CA HIS A 90 6.72 -8.76 8.35
C HIS A 90 5.34 -8.76 7.67
N MET A 91 4.94 -9.86 7.04
CA MET A 91 3.64 -10.01 6.37
C MET A 91 2.43 -9.64 7.24
N PRO A 92 2.33 -10.00 8.54
CA PRO A 92 1.22 -9.54 9.36
C PRO A 92 1.14 -8.01 9.44
N ASN A 93 2.28 -7.31 9.51
CA ASN A 93 2.31 -5.84 9.54
C ASN A 93 1.89 -5.24 8.20
N VAL A 94 2.44 -5.74 7.09
CA VAL A 94 2.04 -5.31 5.74
C VAL A 94 0.54 -5.49 5.54
N ARG A 95 0.00 -6.68 5.89
CA ARG A 95 -1.43 -6.97 5.81
C ARG A 95 -2.27 -6.05 6.70
N ALA A 96 -1.81 -5.74 7.91
CA ALA A 96 -2.53 -4.82 8.80
C ALA A 96 -2.61 -3.39 8.22
N VAL A 97 -1.51 -2.90 7.63
CA VAL A 97 -1.47 -1.57 6.99
C VAL A 97 -2.40 -1.53 5.78
N ILE A 98 -2.35 -2.55 4.92
CA ILE A 98 -3.26 -2.69 3.77
C ILE A 98 -4.71 -2.81 4.23
N TYR A 99 -4.99 -3.59 5.28
CA TYR A 99 -6.34 -3.73 5.79
C TYR A 99 -6.91 -2.39 6.29
N ARG A 100 -6.11 -1.59 7.01
CA ARG A 100 -6.50 -0.24 7.44
C ARG A 100 -6.81 0.67 6.25
N LEU A 101 -5.98 0.61 5.20
CA LEU A 101 -6.22 1.30 3.95
C LEU A 101 -7.60 0.93 3.38
N LEU A 102 -7.83 -0.38 3.15
CA LEU A 102 -9.06 -0.91 2.59
C LEU A 102 -10.28 -0.52 3.42
N GLN A 103 -10.18 -0.66 4.74
CA GLN A 103 -11.26 -0.34 5.66
C GLN A 103 -11.60 1.16 5.65
N GLY A 104 -10.57 2.02 5.58
CA GLY A 104 -10.76 3.46 5.43
C GLY A 104 -11.43 3.85 4.12
N LEU A 105 -11.05 3.20 3.02
CA LEU A 105 -11.67 3.40 1.71
C LEU A 105 -13.10 2.87 1.68
N GLN A 106 -13.35 1.65 2.17
CA GLN A 106 -14.65 0.99 2.14
C GLN A 106 -15.70 1.74 2.96
N ARG A 107 -15.33 2.23 4.15
CA ARG A 107 -16.21 3.08 4.97
C ARG A 107 -16.72 4.31 4.22
N ARG A 108 -15.89 4.85 3.34
CA ARG A 108 -16.19 6.04 2.56
C ARG A 108 -16.90 5.70 1.26
N GLN A 109 -16.57 4.59 0.61
CA GLN A 109 -17.30 4.08 -0.56
C GLN A 109 -18.79 3.84 -0.28
N GLY A 110 -19.15 3.41 0.93
CA GLY A 110 -20.56 3.28 1.32
C GLY A 110 -21.27 4.63 1.57
N ALA A 111 -20.52 5.73 1.64
CA ALA A 111 -21.02 7.08 1.84
C ALA A 111 -21.06 7.91 0.53
N TRP A 112 -20.63 7.31 -0.60
CA TRP A 112 -20.63 7.89 -1.94
C TRP A 112 -21.77 7.37 -2.81
#